data_AF-A0A916FQ97-F1
#
_entry.id   AF-A0A916FQ97-F1
#
_cell.length_a   1.000
_cell.length_b   1.000
_cell.length_c   1.000
_cell.angle_alpha   90.00
_cell.angle_beta   90.00
_cell.angle_gamma   90.00
#
_symmetry.space_group_name_H-M   'P 1'
#
loop_
_entity.id
_entity.type
_entity.pdbx_description
1 polymer ?
#
loop_
_entity_poly.entity_id
_entity_poly.type
_entity_poly.pdbx_seq_one_letter_code
_entity_poly.pdbx_strand_id
1 'polypeptide(L)'
;MNARAQRGAALLIMMLILVLGVSAWLVRGLDARATATARVQRSAAALAEAKEALLGYMVTTEAAFPGSFGLLPCPDIDASGTFAEGIAHDSACLARYRSVMGRFPWKTVGVAPARGSIGECLWYAVSGTWKAATLASAELVNPDSNGQFRVLAADGRLMAGATPASRAVAVIIAPGAPLAGQARPASGAGTGQCGGNYVAARYLDRDGASGVDNADLAALPDAIDDFINAEPGRDDLDDQLVFVTRAEIEDRLMRRADVQARLRDLTGAVAKCIARYGKTNPGGAADRRLPWPAPMALAQYRSDASYDDASIGWLSGRVPDRVNDSNALTGNTLARLLTNCDAAAVPEWTPAMLALWRHWKDHLFYVVAGSFRPDALPHSSCGSCLGVNGAGSHAALVIFAGQRLAAPGQVRDQPPMDADTRALAGNYLEGRNATNFPDGTGDKDYQSAVSGANFNDLLYCIDANLGVAAC
;
A
#
# COMPACT_ATOMS: atom_id res chain seq x y z
N MET A 1 4.21 92.06 -22.83
CA MET A 1 4.64 91.16 -23.92
C MET A 1 4.68 89.74 -23.38
N ASN A 2 3.92 88.83 -24.00
CA ASN A 2 3.78 87.42 -23.63
C ASN A 2 5.08 86.64 -23.88
N ALA A 3 5.51 85.84 -22.90
CA ALA A 3 6.42 84.73 -23.13
C ALA A 3 5.60 83.43 -23.21
N ARG A 4 5.30 82.98 -24.44
CA ARG A 4 4.92 81.58 -24.73
C ARG A 4 6.19 80.84 -25.14
N ALA A 5 6.62 79.85 -24.36
CA ALA A 5 7.27 78.60 -24.81
C ALA A 5 7.67 77.70 -23.63
N GLN A 6 6.70 77.16 -22.88
CA GLN A 6 6.91 76.03 -21.94
C GLN A 6 5.97 74.84 -22.25
N ARG A 7 5.59 74.65 -23.53
CA ARG A 7 4.72 73.52 -23.92
C ARG A 7 5.49 72.23 -24.24
N GLY A 8 6.79 72.31 -24.55
CA GLY A 8 7.62 71.13 -24.84
C GLY A 8 8.14 70.40 -23.59
N ALA A 9 8.59 71.14 -22.57
CA ALA A 9 9.12 70.57 -21.34
C ALA A 9 8.03 69.84 -20.51
N ALA A 10 6.81 70.40 -20.44
CA ALA A 10 5.70 69.77 -19.73
C ALA A 10 5.30 68.41 -20.33
N LEU A 11 5.37 68.28 -21.66
CA LEU A 11 4.99 67.05 -22.37
C LEU A 11 6.06 65.95 -22.20
N LEU A 12 7.35 66.33 -22.20
CA LEU A 12 8.45 65.43 -21.89
C LEU A 12 8.43 64.97 -20.44
N ILE A 13 8.11 65.84 -19.49
CA ILE A 13 7.96 65.49 -18.07
C ILE A 13 6.77 64.55 -17.87
N MET A 14 5.62 64.83 -18.51
CA MET A 14 4.45 63.97 -18.41
C MET A 14 4.71 62.58 -19.02
N MET A 15 5.40 62.52 -20.16
CA MET A 15 5.82 61.28 -20.79
C MET A 15 6.81 60.50 -19.92
N LEU A 16 7.77 61.19 -19.28
CA LEU A 16 8.71 60.57 -18.34
C LEU A 16 7.98 59.97 -17.13
N ILE A 17 7.03 60.70 -16.54
CA ILE A 17 6.21 60.22 -15.42
C ILE A 17 5.39 59.00 -15.85
N LEU A 18 4.84 59.01 -17.06
CA LEU A 18 4.03 57.91 -17.58
C LEU A 18 4.88 56.66 -17.85
N VAL A 19 6.07 56.82 -18.44
CA VAL A 19 7.03 55.73 -18.64
C VAL A 19 7.49 55.16 -17.30
N LEU A 20 7.88 56.00 -16.34
CA LEU A 20 8.30 55.55 -15.01
C LEU A 20 7.14 54.86 -14.26
N GLY A 21 5.91 55.33 -14.40
CA GLY A 21 4.72 54.71 -13.82
C GLY A 21 4.45 53.32 -14.39
N VAL A 22 4.49 53.17 -15.72
CA VAL A 22 4.31 51.88 -16.40
C VAL A 22 5.47 50.92 -16.08
N SER A 23 6.71 51.40 -16.09
CA SER A 23 7.88 50.60 -15.72
C SER A 23 7.82 50.13 -14.26
N ALA A 24 7.45 51.01 -13.32
CA ALA A 24 7.30 50.65 -11.91
C ALA A 24 6.17 49.63 -11.69
N TRP A 25 5.05 49.76 -12.41
CA TRP A 25 3.96 48.79 -12.36
C TRP A 25 4.39 47.42 -12.91
N LEU A 26 5.10 47.40 -14.04
CA LEU A 26 5.62 46.18 -14.65
C LEU A 26 6.66 45.48 -13.75
N VAL A 27 7.61 46.23 -13.17
CA VAL A 27 8.62 45.69 -12.25
C VAL A 27 7.97 45.08 -11.01
N ARG A 28 6.97 45.76 -10.42
CA ARG A 28 6.21 45.20 -9.28
C ARG A 28 5.48 43.91 -9.64
N GLY A 29 4.90 43.84 -10.85
CA GLY A 29 4.25 42.63 -11.34
C GLY A 29 5.22 41.46 -11.54
N LEU A 30 6.44 41.73 -12.02
CA LEU A 30 7.50 40.73 -12.19
C LEU A 30 8.04 40.25 -10.83
N ASP A 31 8.29 41.16 -9.89
CA ASP A 31 8.78 40.83 -8.54
C ASP A 31 7.76 39.98 -7.76
N ALA A 32 6.47 40.28 -7.88
CA ALA A 32 5.40 39.50 -7.26
C ALA A 32 5.37 38.06 -7.80
N ARG A 33 5.46 37.88 -9.13
CA ARG A 33 5.51 36.57 -9.78
C ARG A 33 6.78 35.79 -9.42
N ALA A 34 7.94 36.46 -9.39
CA ALA A 34 9.20 35.85 -8.98
C ALA A 34 9.14 35.36 -7.53
N THR A 35 8.56 36.16 -6.63
CA THR A 35 8.38 35.80 -5.22
C THR A 35 7.41 34.63 -5.05
N ALA A 36 6.28 34.62 -5.76
CA ALA A 36 5.32 33.51 -5.75
C ALA A 36 5.97 32.21 -6.25
N THR A 37 6.72 32.28 -7.35
CA THR A 37 7.47 31.14 -7.90
C THR A 37 8.51 30.62 -6.91
N ALA A 38 9.26 31.51 -6.26
CA ALA A 38 10.25 31.14 -5.24
C ALA A 38 9.61 30.53 -3.97
N ARG A 39 8.37 30.89 -3.65
CA ARG A 39 7.60 30.24 -2.57
C ARG A 39 7.20 28.82 -2.97
N VAL A 40 6.65 28.64 -4.17
CA VAL A 40 6.32 27.32 -4.72
C VAL A 40 7.53 26.39 -4.72
N GLN A 41 8.70 26.87 -5.17
CA GLN A 41 9.93 26.06 -5.17
C GLN A 41 10.38 25.64 -3.76
N ARG A 42 10.29 26.55 -2.77
CA ARG A 42 10.64 26.22 -1.38
C ARG A 42 9.68 25.21 -0.75
N SER A 43 8.38 25.39 -0.97
CA SER A 43 7.37 24.41 -0.52
C SER A 43 7.58 23.05 -1.20
N ALA A 44 7.85 23.03 -2.51
CA ALA A 44 8.14 21.80 -3.26
C ALA A 44 9.38 21.06 -2.72
N ALA A 45 10.45 21.78 -2.34
CA ALA A 45 11.63 21.18 -1.73
C ALA A 45 11.32 20.55 -0.36
N ALA A 46 10.58 21.25 0.50
CA ALA A 46 10.17 20.72 1.81
C ALA A 46 9.25 19.50 1.68
N LEU A 47 8.32 19.53 0.73
CA LEU A 47 7.44 18.40 0.41
C LEU A 47 8.23 17.19 -0.11
N ALA A 48 9.19 17.40 -1.00
CA ALA A 48 10.06 16.34 -1.51
C ALA A 48 10.89 15.69 -0.38
N GLU A 49 11.49 16.50 0.49
CA GLU A 49 12.23 16.00 1.67
C GLU A 49 11.33 15.18 2.60
N ALA A 50 10.14 15.69 2.91
CA ALA A 50 9.16 14.99 3.75
C ALA A 50 8.70 13.66 3.14
N LYS A 51 8.48 13.63 1.82
CA LYS A 51 8.13 12.40 1.09
C LYS A 51 9.24 11.36 1.16
N GLU A 52 10.49 11.78 0.92
CA GLU A 52 11.64 10.89 1.04
C GLU A 52 11.82 10.36 2.46
N ALA A 53 11.57 11.18 3.48
CA ALA A 53 11.61 10.75 4.87
C ALA A 53 10.55 9.68 5.18
N LEU A 54 9.31 9.82 4.68
CA LEU A 54 8.27 8.79 4.82
C LEU A 54 8.67 7.48 4.15
N LEU A 55 9.19 7.56 2.92
CA LEU A 55 9.65 6.38 2.18
C LEU A 55 10.89 5.74 2.81
N GLY A 56 11.70 6.50 3.56
CA GLY A 56 12.79 5.97 4.39
C GLY A 56 12.28 5.28 5.65
N TYR A 57 11.33 5.89 6.36
CA TYR A 57 10.75 5.35 7.59
C TYR A 57 10.12 3.98 7.37
N MET A 58 9.40 3.77 6.26
CA MET A 58 8.70 2.50 5.97
C MET A 58 9.61 1.28 5.93
N VAL A 59 10.93 1.47 5.72
CA VAL A 59 11.92 0.38 5.71
C VAL A 59 12.16 -0.17 7.11
N THR A 60 11.93 0.65 8.14
CA THR A 60 12.19 0.33 9.56
C THR A 60 10.97 -0.23 10.30
N THR A 61 9.77 -0.15 9.72
CA THR A 61 8.52 -0.46 10.43
C THR A 61 8.42 -1.89 10.91
N GLU A 62 9.10 -2.83 10.26
CA GLU A 62 9.06 -4.25 10.64
C GLU A 62 9.50 -4.47 12.10
N ALA A 63 10.39 -3.63 12.63
CA ALA A 63 10.84 -3.74 14.02
C ALA A 63 9.71 -3.51 15.03
N ALA A 64 8.76 -2.62 14.70
CA ALA A 64 7.58 -2.32 15.52
C ALA A 64 6.34 -3.11 15.10
N PHE A 65 6.28 -3.54 13.83
CA PHE A 65 5.17 -4.26 13.20
C PHE A 65 5.70 -5.50 12.47
N PRO A 66 6.06 -6.58 13.21
CA PRO A 66 6.67 -7.76 12.62
C PRO A 66 5.81 -8.36 11.50
N GLY A 67 6.43 -8.67 10.36
CA GLY A 67 5.75 -9.25 9.19
C GLY A 67 5.00 -8.24 8.31
N SER A 68 4.84 -6.99 8.74
CA SER A 68 4.30 -5.91 7.90
C SER A 68 5.43 -5.12 7.23
N PHE A 69 5.32 -4.91 5.92
CA PHE A 69 6.25 -4.06 5.16
C PHE A 69 5.53 -2.84 4.60
N GLY A 70 6.21 -1.70 4.57
CA GLY A 70 5.72 -0.51 3.87
C GLY A 70 4.66 0.29 4.63
N LEU A 71 4.45 0.03 5.92
CA LEU A 71 3.57 0.86 6.74
C LEU A 71 4.15 2.28 6.84
N LEU A 72 3.25 3.26 6.91
CA LEU A 72 3.59 4.67 7.07
C LEU A 72 3.18 5.13 8.47
N PRO A 73 3.92 6.07 9.09
CA PRO A 73 3.64 6.49 10.45
C PRO A 73 2.26 7.13 10.53
N CYS A 74 1.66 7.10 11.72
CA CYS A 74 0.47 7.88 11.99
C CYS A 74 0.79 9.38 12.07
N PRO A 75 -0.14 10.28 11.72
CA PRO A 75 0.06 11.70 11.88
C PRO A 75 0.23 12.08 13.36
N ASP A 76 0.85 13.22 13.58
CA ASP A 76 0.78 13.92 14.86
C ASP A 76 -0.59 14.62 14.96
N ILE A 77 -1.37 14.26 15.96
CA ILE A 77 -2.77 14.66 16.16
C ILE A 77 -3.00 15.18 17.58
N ASP A 78 -1.95 15.31 18.39
CA ASP A 78 -2.12 15.61 19.81
C ASP A 78 -2.26 17.11 20.06
N ALA A 79 -3.51 17.55 20.22
CA ALA A 79 -3.83 18.90 20.67
C ALA A 79 -3.76 19.09 22.20
N SER A 80 -3.51 18.03 22.98
CA SER A 80 -3.48 18.07 24.45
C SER A 80 -2.11 18.44 25.03
N GLY A 81 -1.03 18.28 24.25
CA GLY A 81 0.34 18.48 24.69
C GLY A 81 0.86 17.39 25.65
N THR A 82 0.20 16.24 25.70
CA THR A 82 0.61 15.08 26.48
C THR A 82 1.79 14.36 25.81
N PHE A 83 1.84 14.41 24.49
CA PHE A 83 2.93 13.89 23.68
C PHE A 83 3.81 15.02 23.16
N ALA A 84 5.09 14.69 22.90
CA ALA A 84 5.97 15.66 22.28
C ALA A 84 5.59 15.85 20.81
N GLU A 85 5.53 17.10 20.38
CA GLU A 85 5.28 17.51 19.00
C GLU A 85 6.21 16.80 18.00
N GLY A 86 5.66 16.52 16.83
CA GLY A 86 6.32 15.84 15.72
C GLY A 86 6.36 14.32 15.86
N ILE A 87 5.65 13.74 16.83
CA ILE A 87 5.62 12.29 17.06
C ILE A 87 4.34 11.68 16.48
N ALA A 88 4.50 10.56 15.78
CA ALA A 88 3.40 9.74 15.30
C ALA A 88 2.59 9.13 16.45
N HIS A 89 1.26 9.24 16.38
CA HIS A 89 0.37 8.70 17.40
C HIS A 89 -0.19 7.32 17.05
N ASP A 90 0.69 6.34 16.93
CA ASP A 90 0.36 4.98 16.48
C ASP A 90 -0.73 4.31 17.35
N SER A 91 -0.81 4.65 18.64
CA SER A 91 -1.84 4.14 19.57
C SER A 91 -3.18 4.85 19.50
N ALA A 92 -3.24 6.08 18.99
CA ALA A 92 -4.45 6.90 18.85
C ALA A 92 -4.88 7.09 17.38
N CYS A 93 -4.33 6.29 16.48
CA CYS A 93 -4.40 6.45 15.04
C CYS A 93 -5.71 5.96 14.41
N LEU A 94 -6.85 6.25 15.04
CA LEU A 94 -8.20 5.94 14.56
C LEU A 94 -8.47 4.44 14.31
N ALA A 95 -9.71 4.10 13.96
CA ALA A 95 -10.12 2.71 13.69
C ALA A 95 -9.48 2.17 12.39
N ARG A 96 -9.43 0.85 12.26
CA ARG A 96 -8.85 0.17 11.10
C ARG A 96 -9.55 0.59 9.80
N TYR A 97 -8.78 0.69 8.70
CA TYR A 97 -9.26 1.08 7.36
C TYR A 97 -9.81 2.50 7.23
N ARG A 98 -9.79 3.30 8.30
CA ARG A 98 -10.13 4.72 8.25
C ARG A 98 -8.88 5.57 8.07
N SER A 99 -8.87 6.42 7.05
CA SER A 99 -7.86 7.45 6.84
C SER A 99 -7.76 8.37 8.05
N VAL A 100 -6.58 8.96 8.27
CA VAL A 100 -6.37 9.91 9.36
C VAL A 100 -5.46 11.03 8.89
N MET A 101 -5.73 12.23 9.38
CA MET A 101 -4.98 13.44 9.08
C MET A 101 -4.51 14.12 10.37
N GLY A 102 -3.36 14.77 10.28
CA GLY A 102 -2.83 15.66 11.30
C GLY A 102 -1.57 16.36 10.81
N ARG A 103 -0.75 16.83 11.74
CA ARG A 103 0.57 17.38 11.44
C ARG A 103 1.53 16.26 11.01
N PHE A 104 2.48 16.64 10.16
CA PHE A 104 3.53 15.74 9.72
C PHE A 104 4.41 15.30 10.91
N PRO A 105 4.60 13.99 11.15
CA PRO A 105 5.33 13.47 12.31
C PRO A 105 6.86 13.53 12.07
N TRP A 106 7.39 14.75 11.90
CA TRP A 106 8.77 15.02 11.49
C TRP A 106 9.81 14.33 12.39
N LYS A 107 9.55 14.26 13.70
CA LYS A 107 10.45 13.66 14.67
C LYS A 107 10.49 12.15 14.53
N THR A 108 9.34 11.51 14.30
CA THR A 108 9.24 10.06 14.07
C THR A 108 9.98 9.65 12.80
N VAL A 109 9.90 10.44 11.73
CA VAL A 109 10.59 10.15 10.46
C VAL A 109 12.03 10.67 10.42
N GLY A 110 12.52 11.29 11.50
CA GLY A 110 13.93 11.67 11.66
C GLY A 110 14.37 12.91 10.90
N VAL A 111 13.47 13.86 10.62
CA VAL A 111 13.79 15.14 9.98
C VAL A 111 13.54 16.33 10.91
N ALA A 112 14.10 17.49 10.57
CA ALA A 112 13.76 18.74 11.27
C ALA A 112 12.27 19.11 11.01
N PRO A 113 11.65 20.00 11.81
CA PRO A 113 10.29 20.46 11.54
C PRO A 113 10.16 20.99 10.11
N ALA A 114 9.56 20.18 9.24
CA ALA A 114 9.43 20.49 7.82
C ALA A 114 8.42 21.62 7.66
N ARG A 115 8.85 22.72 7.03
CA ARG A 115 8.05 23.94 6.88
C ARG A 115 7.89 24.31 5.42
N GLY A 116 6.66 24.68 5.04
CA GLY A 116 6.38 25.29 3.75
C GLY A 116 6.99 26.70 3.64
N SER A 117 6.82 27.31 2.48
CA SER A 117 7.43 28.62 2.15
C SER A 117 7.01 29.80 3.04
N ILE A 118 5.93 29.65 3.80
CA ILE A 118 5.42 30.63 4.76
C ILE A 118 5.77 30.30 6.23
N GLY A 119 6.56 29.24 6.47
CA GLY A 119 7.03 28.87 7.81
C GLY A 119 6.09 27.96 8.61
N GLU A 120 4.95 27.59 8.03
CA GLU A 120 3.98 26.64 8.60
C GLU A 120 4.47 25.20 8.45
N CYS A 121 4.25 24.38 9.49
CA CYS A 121 4.55 22.96 9.41
C CYS A 121 3.60 22.22 8.48
N LEU A 122 4.14 21.20 7.82
CA LEU A 122 3.39 20.33 6.92
C LEU A 122 2.27 19.58 7.63
N TRP A 123 1.18 19.34 6.90
CA TRP A 123 0.12 18.42 7.24
C TRP A 123 0.29 17.12 6.48
N TYR A 124 -0.34 16.07 6.98
CA TYR A 124 -0.15 14.72 6.50
C TYR A 124 -1.42 13.90 6.71
N ALA A 125 -1.84 13.25 5.64
CA ALA A 125 -2.92 12.26 5.64
C ALA A 125 -2.35 10.90 5.21
N VAL A 126 -2.77 9.84 5.91
CA VAL A 126 -2.39 8.45 5.61
C VAL A 126 -3.63 7.60 5.44
N SER A 127 -3.62 6.74 4.43
CA SER A 127 -4.70 5.79 4.19
C SER A 127 -4.79 4.80 5.34
N GLY A 128 -6.00 4.49 5.78
CA GLY A 128 -6.31 3.53 6.83
C GLY A 128 -5.75 2.13 6.64
N THR A 129 -5.49 1.70 5.40
CA THR A 129 -4.83 0.42 5.09
C THR A 129 -3.31 0.45 5.32
N TRP A 130 -2.69 1.62 5.18
CA TRP A 130 -1.24 1.79 5.13
C TRP A 130 -0.63 2.38 6.40
N LYS A 131 -1.46 2.76 7.38
CA LYS A 131 -1.02 3.36 8.64
C LYS A 131 -0.46 2.35 9.64
N ALA A 132 0.62 2.73 10.30
CA ALA A 132 1.27 2.03 11.40
C ALA A 132 0.50 2.20 12.72
N ALA A 133 -0.74 1.70 12.78
CA ALA A 133 -1.58 1.84 13.97
C ALA A 133 -1.47 0.61 14.88
N THR A 134 -0.95 0.76 16.10
CA THR A 134 -0.63 -0.36 17.01
C THR A 134 -1.80 -1.31 17.25
N LEU A 135 -3.02 -0.79 17.40
CA LEU A 135 -4.23 -1.58 17.66
C LEU A 135 -5.17 -1.68 16.46
N ALA A 136 -4.84 -1.01 15.36
CA ALA A 136 -5.76 -0.80 14.24
C ALA A 136 -5.08 -0.90 12.87
N SER A 137 -3.90 -1.52 12.79
CA SER A 137 -3.25 -1.86 11.52
C SER A 137 -4.12 -2.82 10.72
N ALA A 138 -4.08 -2.71 9.39
CA ALA A 138 -4.79 -3.60 8.48
C ALA A 138 -4.36 -5.06 8.68
N GLU A 139 -5.30 -6.01 8.63
CA GLU A 139 -4.98 -7.44 8.71
C GLU A 139 -4.15 -7.93 7.51
N LEU A 140 -4.24 -7.24 6.37
CA LEU A 140 -3.47 -7.51 5.18
C LEU A 140 -3.00 -6.19 4.56
N VAL A 141 -1.68 -6.05 4.42
CA VAL A 141 -1.04 -4.92 3.74
C VAL A 141 0.19 -5.42 3.01
N ASN A 142 0.20 -5.17 1.71
CA ASN A 142 1.30 -5.48 0.81
C ASN A 142 1.24 -4.47 -0.36
N PRO A 143 2.20 -4.50 -1.30
CA PRO A 143 2.20 -3.63 -2.48
C PRO A 143 0.95 -3.68 -3.37
N ASP A 144 0.06 -4.65 -3.15
CA ASP A 144 -1.19 -4.82 -3.90
C ASP A 144 -2.38 -4.17 -3.19
N SER A 145 -2.24 -3.79 -1.91
CA SER A 145 -3.25 -3.04 -1.17
C SER A 145 -3.46 -1.64 -1.74
N ASN A 146 -4.68 -1.34 -2.19
CA ASN A 146 -4.98 -0.04 -2.78
C ASN A 146 -4.91 1.11 -1.75
N GLY A 147 -4.49 2.28 -2.22
CA GLY A 147 -4.58 3.53 -1.47
C GLY A 147 -6.03 4.05 -1.40
N GLN A 148 -6.25 5.04 -0.55
CA GLN A 148 -7.58 5.62 -0.31
C GLN A 148 -7.70 7.07 -0.80
N PHE A 149 -6.67 7.59 -1.48
CA PHE A 149 -6.65 9.00 -1.88
C PHE A 149 -6.60 9.20 -3.39
N ARG A 150 -7.45 10.09 -3.89
CA ARG A 150 -7.29 10.70 -5.22
C ARG A 150 -6.74 12.10 -5.04
N VAL A 151 -5.90 12.53 -5.97
CA VAL A 151 -5.29 13.87 -5.93
C VAL A 151 -5.61 14.56 -7.24
N LEU A 152 -6.23 15.73 -7.17
CA LEU A 152 -6.61 16.57 -8.28
C LEU A 152 -5.63 17.74 -8.41
N ALA A 153 -5.37 18.17 -9.62
CA ALA A 153 -4.78 19.48 -9.90
C ALA A 153 -5.86 20.58 -9.78
N ALA A 154 -5.44 21.84 -9.77
CA ALA A 154 -6.35 22.99 -9.63
C ALA A 154 -7.38 23.10 -10.78
N ASP A 155 -7.09 22.51 -11.94
CA ASP A 155 -8.00 22.41 -13.10
C ASP A 155 -8.99 21.23 -13.00
N GLY A 156 -8.96 20.47 -11.91
CA GLY A 156 -9.79 19.29 -11.67
C GLY A 156 -9.25 18.00 -12.29
N ARG A 157 -8.10 18.03 -12.97
CA ARG A 157 -7.49 16.82 -13.55
C ARG A 157 -6.91 15.93 -12.46
N LEU A 158 -7.18 14.63 -12.52
CA LEU A 158 -6.55 13.66 -11.62
C LEU A 158 -5.04 13.56 -11.86
N MET A 159 -4.27 13.87 -10.82
CA MET A 159 -2.83 13.62 -10.71
C MET A 159 -2.54 12.22 -10.15
N ALA A 160 -3.43 11.70 -9.29
CA ALA A 160 -3.37 10.35 -8.73
C ALA A 160 -4.79 9.78 -8.54
N GLY A 161 -4.93 8.46 -8.65
CA GLY A 161 -6.17 7.76 -8.39
C GLY A 161 -7.16 7.67 -9.56
N ALA A 162 -6.69 7.79 -10.81
CA ALA A 162 -7.50 7.50 -12.00
C ALA A 162 -7.91 6.01 -12.06
N THR A 163 -7.07 5.13 -11.54
CA THR A 163 -7.37 3.71 -11.27
C THR A 163 -7.14 3.40 -9.79
N PRO A 164 -7.76 2.34 -9.23
CA PRO A 164 -7.52 1.92 -7.86
C PRO A 164 -6.03 1.73 -7.54
N ALA A 165 -5.31 1.15 -8.49
CA ALA A 165 -3.87 0.94 -8.50
C ALA A 165 -3.02 2.22 -8.38
N SER A 166 -3.56 3.36 -8.81
CA SER A 166 -2.88 4.66 -8.81
C SER A 166 -3.30 5.57 -7.67
N ARG A 167 -4.21 5.13 -6.79
CA ARG A 167 -4.61 5.92 -5.61
C ARG A 167 -3.41 6.08 -4.67
N ALA A 168 -3.25 7.29 -4.17
CA ALA A 168 -2.23 7.61 -3.21
C ALA A 168 -2.54 6.93 -1.86
N VAL A 169 -1.49 6.54 -1.15
CA VAL A 169 -1.53 5.92 0.17
C VAL A 169 -1.23 6.93 1.27
N ALA A 170 -0.63 8.06 0.90
CA ALA A 170 -0.44 9.22 1.76
C ALA A 170 -0.42 10.51 0.94
N VAL A 171 -0.82 11.61 1.56
CA VAL A 171 -0.73 12.97 1.03
C VAL A 171 -0.04 13.84 2.08
N ILE A 172 0.97 14.60 1.67
CA ILE A 172 1.67 15.61 2.48
C ILE A 172 1.31 16.97 1.91
N ILE A 173 0.95 17.89 2.79
CA ILE A 173 0.34 19.18 2.43
C ILE A 173 1.18 20.29 3.06
N ALA A 174 1.58 21.25 2.25
CA ALA A 174 2.20 22.48 2.68
C ALA A 174 1.13 23.59 2.63
N PRO A 175 0.62 24.03 3.80
CA PRO A 175 -0.34 25.12 3.83
C PRO A 175 0.23 26.39 3.23
N GLY A 176 -0.58 27.08 2.44
CA GLY A 176 -0.26 28.43 2.01
C GLY A 176 -0.66 29.49 3.05
N ALA A 177 -0.61 30.75 2.62
CA ALA A 177 -0.87 31.89 3.48
C ALA A 177 -2.31 31.82 4.02
N PRO A 178 -2.58 32.31 5.24
CA PRO A 178 -3.94 32.29 5.77
C PRO A 178 -4.92 32.99 4.81
N LEU A 179 -5.85 32.22 4.24
CA LEU A 179 -6.91 32.75 3.40
C LEU A 179 -7.97 33.44 4.26
N ALA A 180 -8.84 34.24 3.63
CA ALA A 180 -9.91 34.94 4.34
C ALA A 180 -10.79 33.96 5.14
N GLY A 181 -10.87 34.17 6.46
CA GLY A 181 -11.61 33.28 7.37
C GLY A 181 -10.76 32.22 8.06
N GLN A 182 -9.53 31.97 7.63
CA GLN A 182 -8.59 31.11 8.35
C GLN A 182 -7.93 31.89 9.50
N ALA A 183 -8.37 31.60 10.73
CA ALA A 183 -7.69 32.06 11.94
C ALA A 183 -6.79 30.95 12.49
N ARG A 184 -5.49 31.19 12.60
CA ARG A 184 -4.49 30.25 13.11
C ARG A 184 -3.97 30.69 14.49
N PRO A 185 -4.82 30.76 15.54
CA PRO A 185 -4.36 31.16 16.86
C PRO A 185 -3.37 30.13 17.39
N ALA A 186 -2.35 30.62 18.09
CA ALA A 186 -1.43 29.78 18.84
C ALA A 186 -2.22 28.95 19.86
N SER A 187 -1.97 27.65 19.89
CA SER A 187 -2.36 26.79 21.01
C SER A 187 -1.37 26.96 22.14
N GLY A 188 -1.84 26.79 23.38
CA GLY A 188 -1.01 26.93 24.57
C GLY A 188 -0.18 25.68 24.91
N ALA A 189 -0.43 24.53 24.28
CA ALA A 189 0.15 23.24 24.64
C ALA A 189 0.50 22.40 23.40
N GLY A 190 1.65 21.73 23.41
CA GLY A 190 2.02 20.73 22.38
C GLY A 190 2.45 21.26 21.01
N THR A 191 2.59 22.58 20.81
CA THR A 191 3.01 23.19 19.52
C THR A 191 4.20 24.14 19.65
N GLY A 192 5.29 23.69 20.26
CA GLY A 192 6.46 24.55 20.55
C GLY A 192 7.25 24.96 19.30
N GLN A 193 7.32 24.09 18.29
CA GLN A 193 8.05 24.29 17.04
C GLN A 193 7.13 24.76 15.92
N CYS A 194 6.02 24.07 15.68
CA CYS A 194 5.09 24.35 14.60
C CYS A 194 4.10 25.47 14.92
N GLY A 195 3.95 25.84 16.19
CA GLY A 195 2.99 26.85 16.62
C GLY A 195 1.55 26.48 16.27
N GLY A 196 0.63 27.44 16.42
CA GLY A 196 -0.74 27.24 15.95
C GLY A 196 -1.48 26.12 16.69
N ASN A 197 -2.33 25.37 15.99
CA ASN A 197 -3.13 24.27 16.54
C ASN A 197 -3.26 23.09 15.55
N TYR A 198 -3.95 22.02 15.98
CA TYR A 198 -4.17 20.78 15.22
C TYR A 198 -5.55 20.70 14.54
N VAL A 199 -6.20 21.83 14.25
CA VAL A 199 -7.47 21.87 13.50
C VAL A 199 -7.20 22.12 12.01
N ALA A 200 -7.28 21.07 11.18
CA ALA A 200 -6.95 21.12 9.75
C ALA A 200 -7.67 22.23 8.98
N ALA A 201 -8.96 22.43 9.23
CA ALA A 201 -9.79 23.44 8.57
C ALA A 201 -9.35 24.91 8.82
N ARG A 202 -8.39 25.15 9.71
CA ARG A 202 -7.77 26.47 9.92
C ARG A 202 -6.54 26.72 9.04
N TYR A 203 -6.06 25.69 8.36
CA TYR A 203 -4.81 25.69 7.60
C TYR A 203 -5.02 25.29 6.15
N LEU A 204 -5.85 24.28 5.92
CA LEU A 204 -6.02 23.65 4.62
C LEU A 204 -7.25 24.22 3.91
N ASP A 205 -7.17 24.20 2.60
CA ASP A 205 -8.08 24.91 1.72
C ASP A 205 -9.21 24.04 1.21
N ARG A 206 -10.29 24.73 0.85
CA ARG A 206 -11.44 24.14 0.17
C ARG A 206 -11.63 24.82 -1.17
N ASP A 207 -11.64 24.02 -2.23
CA ASP A 207 -11.95 24.51 -3.57
C ASP A 207 -13.46 24.58 -3.76
N GLY A 208 -13.99 25.80 -3.93
CA GLY A 208 -15.43 26.02 -4.12
C GLY A 208 -15.98 25.44 -5.42
N ALA A 209 -15.15 25.25 -6.45
CA ALA A 209 -15.57 24.78 -7.76
C ALA A 209 -15.78 23.25 -7.80
N SER A 210 -14.82 22.48 -7.31
CA SER A 210 -14.90 21.02 -7.21
C SER A 210 -15.64 20.54 -5.95
N GLY A 211 -15.71 21.38 -4.92
CA GLY A 211 -16.23 21.03 -3.60
C GLY A 211 -15.25 20.22 -2.73
N VAL A 212 -14.04 19.94 -3.22
CA VAL A 212 -12.99 19.23 -2.49
C VAL A 212 -12.45 20.10 -1.36
N ASP A 213 -12.35 19.53 -0.16
CA ASP A 213 -11.85 20.18 1.04
C ASP A 213 -10.65 19.39 1.57
N ASN A 214 -9.46 19.97 1.49
CA ASN A 214 -8.22 19.33 1.94
C ASN A 214 -8.19 19.09 3.45
N ALA A 215 -9.10 19.67 4.23
CA ALA A 215 -9.20 19.48 5.68
C ALA A 215 -10.19 18.38 6.11
N ASP A 216 -11.01 17.87 5.19
CA ASP A 216 -12.11 16.96 5.52
C ASP A 216 -11.85 15.56 4.95
N LEU A 217 -11.81 14.57 5.85
CA LEU A 217 -11.72 13.16 5.48
C LEU A 217 -13.00 12.46 5.89
N ALA A 218 -13.49 11.56 5.04
CA ALA A 218 -14.63 10.73 5.35
C ALA A 218 -14.35 9.87 6.61
N ALA A 219 -15.25 9.93 7.58
CA ALA A 219 -15.13 9.18 8.84
C ALA A 219 -15.50 7.69 8.71
N LEU A 220 -15.41 7.11 7.52
CA LEU A 220 -15.83 5.74 7.20
C LEU A 220 -14.63 4.84 6.85
N PRO A 221 -14.67 3.55 7.20
CA PRO A 221 -13.71 2.56 6.69
C PRO A 221 -13.77 2.47 5.17
N ASP A 222 -12.61 2.26 4.54
CA ASP A 222 -12.51 2.04 3.09
C ASP A 222 -13.04 3.20 2.22
N ALA A 223 -13.23 4.40 2.79
CA ALA A 223 -13.61 5.58 2.04
C ALA A 223 -12.49 6.02 1.07
N ILE A 224 -12.90 6.59 -0.06
CA ILE A 224 -11.99 7.26 -0.99
C ILE A 224 -12.13 8.76 -0.76
N ASP A 225 -11.05 9.40 -0.35
CA ASP A 225 -11.00 10.84 -0.12
C ASP A 225 -10.27 11.56 -1.27
N ASP A 226 -10.73 12.78 -1.57
CA ASP A 226 -10.15 13.62 -2.61
C ASP A 226 -9.33 14.74 -1.99
N PHE A 227 -8.19 15.03 -2.61
CA PHE A 227 -7.35 16.18 -2.31
C PHE A 227 -7.16 17.02 -3.55
N ILE A 228 -6.96 18.33 -3.40
CA ILE A 228 -6.74 19.25 -4.51
C ILE A 228 -5.48 20.10 -4.30
N ASN A 229 -4.60 20.09 -5.31
CA ASN A 229 -3.35 20.82 -5.33
C ASN A 229 -3.54 22.20 -5.95
N ALA A 230 -3.03 23.25 -5.30
CA ALA A 230 -3.04 24.61 -5.82
C ALA A 230 -2.14 24.79 -7.05
N GLU A 231 -2.51 25.75 -7.88
CA GLU A 231 -1.64 26.32 -8.92
C GLU A 231 -1.27 27.77 -8.57
N PRO A 232 -0.08 28.26 -9.02
CA PRO A 232 0.34 29.62 -8.73
C PRO A 232 -0.67 30.68 -9.23
N GLY A 233 -1.15 31.54 -8.33
CA GLY A 233 -2.00 32.68 -8.67
C GLY A 233 -3.50 32.50 -8.43
N ARG A 234 -3.93 31.37 -7.84
CA ARG A 234 -5.24 31.24 -7.21
C ARG A 234 -5.24 31.97 -5.86
N ASP A 235 -6.30 32.75 -5.58
CA ASP A 235 -6.43 33.51 -4.32
C ASP A 235 -7.26 32.77 -3.25
N ASP A 236 -7.88 31.66 -3.63
CA ASP A 236 -8.83 30.86 -2.86
C ASP A 236 -8.36 29.40 -2.64
N LEU A 237 -7.19 29.05 -3.19
CA LEU A 237 -6.53 27.76 -3.06
C LEU A 237 -5.02 27.95 -3.20
N ASP A 238 -4.26 27.78 -2.14
CA ASP A 238 -2.82 27.95 -2.11
C ASP A 238 -2.04 26.80 -1.44
N ASP A 239 -2.74 25.77 -0.96
CA ASP A 239 -2.20 24.48 -0.52
C ASP A 239 -1.40 23.75 -1.61
N GLN A 240 -0.15 23.41 -1.30
CA GLN A 240 0.68 22.57 -2.18
C GLN A 240 0.79 21.15 -1.65
N LEU A 241 0.65 20.18 -2.54
CA LEU A 241 0.59 18.77 -2.21
C LEU A 241 1.76 18.00 -2.84
N VAL A 242 2.23 16.99 -2.12
CA VAL A 242 2.88 15.82 -2.70
C VAL A 242 2.22 14.57 -2.13
N PHE A 243 2.25 13.47 -2.87
CA PHE A 243 1.64 12.22 -2.44
C PHE A 243 2.59 11.05 -2.62
N VAL A 244 2.34 9.98 -1.86
CA VAL A 244 3.02 8.68 -1.96
C VAL A 244 2.06 7.69 -2.60
N THR A 245 2.53 6.94 -3.58
CA THR A 245 1.78 5.85 -4.22
C THR A 245 2.27 4.48 -3.75
N ARG A 246 1.42 3.46 -3.85
CA ARG A 246 1.83 2.07 -3.56
C ARG A 246 2.95 1.58 -4.48
N ALA A 247 3.06 2.11 -5.71
CA ALA A 247 4.11 1.74 -6.67
C ALA A 247 5.50 2.19 -6.19
N GLU A 248 5.58 3.36 -5.55
CA GLU A 248 6.83 3.86 -4.95
C GLU A 248 7.25 3.03 -3.73
N ILE A 249 6.27 2.56 -2.95
CA ILE A 249 6.53 1.62 -1.85
C ILE A 249 7.02 0.28 -2.40
N GLU A 250 6.33 -0.25 -3.42
CA GLU A 250 6.68 -1.51 -4.09
C GLU A 250 8.12 -1.49 -4.64
N ASP A 251 8.47 -0.45 -5.39
CA ASP A 251 9.81 -0.32 -6.01
C ASP A 251 10.92 -0.36 -4.95
N ARG A 252 10.75 0.33 -3.82
CA ARG A 252 11.76 0.33 -2.75
C ARG A 252 11.79 -0.97 -1.97
N LEU A 253 10.63 -1.52 -1.62
CA LEU A 253 10.55 -2.76 -0.83
C LEU A 253 11.10 -3.95 -1.61
N MET A 254 10.76 -4.07 -2.89
CA MET A 254 11.08 -5.28 -3.65
C MET A 254 12.52 -5.31 -4.17
N ARG A 255 13.24 -4.17 -4.16
CA ARG A 255 14.70 -4.11 -4.34
C ARG A 255 15.49 -4.68 -3.16
N ARG A 256 14.86 -4.87 -2.01
CA ARG A 256 15.53 -5.36 -0.80
C ARG A 256 15.69 -6.88 -0.82
N ALA A 257 16.95 -7.34 -0.82
CA ALA A 257 17.26 -8.76 -0.84
C ALA A 257 16.74 -9.52 0.39
N ASP A 258 16.68 -8.87 1.56
CA ASP A 258 16.12 -9.46 2.78
C ASP A 258 14.60 -9.67 2.70
N VAL A 259 13.86 -8.76 2.05
CA VAL A 259 12.43 -8.95 1.79
C VAL A 259 12.22 -10.13 0.84
N GLN A 260 12.98 -10.18 -0.25
CA GLN A 260 12.91 -11.30 -1.21
C GLN A 260 13.24 -12.65 -0.58
N ALA A 261 14.24 -12.69 0.32
CA ALA A 261 14.58 -13.90 1.07
C ALA A 261 13.42 -14.33 1.99
N ARG A 262 12.82 -13.39 2.73
CA ARG A 262 11.68 -13.68 3.63
C ARG A 262 10.46 -14.19 2.88
N LEU A 263 10.14 -13.66 1.70
CA LEU A 263 9.03 -14.16 0.88
C LEU A 263 9.31 -15.58 0.35
N ARG A 264 10.58 -15.89 0.06
CA ARG A 264 11.00 -17.24 -0.30
C ARG A 264 10.88 -18.22 0.86
N ASP A 265 11.36 -17.82 2.03
CA ASP A 265 11.27 -18.62 3.26
C ASP A 265 9.81 -18.83 3.67
N LEU A 266 8.96 -17.81 3.52
CA LEU A 266 7.52 -17.93 3.70
C LEU A 266 6.95 -19.03 2.81
N THR A 267 7.24 -18.98 1.51
CA THR A 267 6.70 -19.95 0.53
C THR A 267 7.12 -21.38 0.88
N GLY A 268 8.39 -21.58 1.23
CA GLY A 268 8.90 -22.87 1.67
C GLY A 268 8.30 -23.35 2.99
N ALA A 269 8.09 -22.45 3.96
CA ALA A 269 7.48 -22.77 5.24
C ALA A 269 6.00 -23.13 5.09
N VAL A 270 5.27 -22.42 4.23
CA VAL A 270 3.88 -22.75 3.86
C VAL A 270 3.81 -24.15 3.24
N ALA A 271 4.69 -24.48 2.29
CA ALA A 271 4.77 -25.82 1.71
C ALA A 271 5.06 -26.89 2.76
N LYS A 272 5.91 -26.60 3.76
CA LYS A 272 6.16 -27.51 4.89
C LYS A 272 4.94 -27.68 5.80
N CYS A 273 4.16 -26.62 6.05
CA CYS A 273 2.91 -26.73 6.81
C CYS A 273 1.85 -27.55 6.06
N ILE A 274 1.75 -27.41 4.74
CA ILE A 274 0.92 -28.29 3.88
C ILE A 274 1.41 -29.75 3.97
N ALA A 275 2.71 -29.98 3.81
CA ALA A 275 3.29 -31.31 3.92
C ALA A 275 3.07 -31.93 5.32
N ARG A 276 3.10 -31.12 6.39
CA ARG A 276 2.77 -31.56 7.76
C ARG A 276 1.35 -32.12 7.83
N TYR A 277 0.37 -31.45 7.22
CA TYR A 277 -1.01 -31.93 7.19
C TYR A 277 -1.08 -33.38 6.69
N GLY A 278 -0.46 -33.68 5.55
CA GLY A 278 -0.44 -35.03 5.00
C GLY A 278 0.33 -36.04 5.85
N LYS A 279 1.23 -35.60 6.73
CA LYS A 279 1.98 -36.46 7.66
C LYS A 279 1.21 -36.77 8.95
N THR A 280 0.13 -36.05 9.24
CA THR A 280 -0.63 -36.17 10.50
C THR A 280 -2.01 -36.78 10.31
N ASN A 281 -2.32 -37.29 9.11
CA ASN A 281 -3.56 -38.03 8.90
C ASN A 281 -3.61 -39.28 9.80
N PRO A 282 -4.77 -39.65 10.36
CA PRO A 282 -4.91 -40.79 11.26
C PRO A 282 -4.61 -42.14 10.60
N GLY A 283 -4.66 -42.21 9.25
CA GLY A 283 -4.24 -43.38 8.48
C GLY A 283 -2.72 -43.65 8.49
N GLY A 284 -1.94 -42.84 9.21
CA GLY A 284 -0.50 -43.02 9.38
C GLY A 284 0.30 -42.74 8.11
N ALA A 285 1.51 -43.31 8.00
CA ALA A 285 2.46 -43.00 6.92
C ALA A 285 1.99 -43.37 5.50
N ALA A 286 0.93 -44.19 5.39
CA ALA A 286 0.30 -44.58 4.13
C ALA A 286 -0.75 -43.58 3.65
N ASP A 287 -1.27 -42.72 4.54
CA ASP A 287 -2.29 -41.73 4.21
C ASP A 287 -1.67 -40.35 4.04
N ARG A 288 -1.22 -40.05 2.82
CA ARG A 288 -0.54 -38.79 2.48
C ARG A 288 -1.46 -37.76 1.84
N ARG A 289 -2.77 -37.94 1.96
CA ARG A 289 -3.76 -37.01 1.38
C ARG A 289 -3.54 -35.61 1.93
N LEU A 290 -3.59 -34.63 1.05
CA LEU A 290 -3.36 -33.20 1.28
C LEU A 290 -4.69 -32.45 1.16
N PRO A 291 -4.83 -31.24 1.75
CA PRO A 291 -6.12 -30.56 1.76
C PRO A 291 -6.55 -30.09 0.37
N TRP A 292 -7.85 -29.83 0.19
CA TRP A 292 -8.38 -29.08 -0.94
C TRP A 292 -7.81 -27.65 -0.95
N PRO A 293 -7.67 -27.00 -2.12
CA PRO A 293 -7.40 -25.58 -2.15
C PRO A 293 -8.59 -24.76 -1.67
N ALA A 294 -8.32 -23.52 -1.24
CA ALA A 294 -9.37 -22.52 -1.05
C ALA A 294 -9.76 -21.88 -2.40
N PRO A 295 -11.01 -21.42 -2.57
CA PRO A 295 -11.44 -20.75 -3.80
C PRO A 295 -10.59 -19.52 -4.17
N MET A 296 -10.51 -19.23 -5.46
CA MET A 296 -9.83 -18.03 -5.96
C MET A 296 -10.56 -16.74 -5.57
N ALA A 297 -11.88 -16.72 -5.72
CA ALA A 297 -12.73 -15.63 -5.29
C ALA A 297 -13.10 -15.80 -3.81
N LEU A 298 -12.75 -14.82 -2.98
CA LEU A 298 -13.03 -14.85 -1.55
C LEU A 298 -13.96 -13.71 -1.15
N ALA A 299 -14.80 -13.94 -0.14
CA ALA A 299 -15.64 -12.89 0.42
C ALA A 299 -14.82 -11.72 0.98
N GLN A 300 -13.66 -12.01 1.59
CA GLN A 300 -12.72 -10.99 2.08
C GLN A 300 -11.28 -11.52 2.12
N TYR A 301 -10.44 -11.06 1.20
CA TYR A 301 -9.01 -11.45 1.16
C TYR A 301 -8.24 -11.12 2.43
N ARG A 302 -8.67 -10.09 3.18
CA ARG A 302 -8.03 -9.67 4.44
C ARG A 302 -8.29 -10.64 5.60
N SER A 303 -9.33 -11.47 5.54
CA SER A 303 -9.71 -12.39 6.62
C SER A 303 -9.03 -13.75 6.48
N ASP A 304 -8.39 -14.26 7.54
CA ASP A 304 -7.80 -15.62 7.53
C ASP A 304 -8.90 -16.70 7.43
N ALA A 305 -10.12 -16.40 7.87
CA ALA A 305 -11.24 -17.34 7.84
C ALA A 305 -11.83 -17.51 6.43
N SER A 306 -11.59 -16.56 5.53
CA SER A 306 -12.06 -16.65 4.14
C SER A 306 -11.25 -17.62 3.29
N TYR A 307 -10.04 -18.01 3.74
CA TYR A 307 -9.24 -19.05 3.10
C TYR A 307 -9.72 -20.42 3.58
N ASP A 308 -10.95 -20.76 3.21
CA ASP A 308 -11.61 -21.99 3.56
C ASP A 308 -11.48 -22.99 2.42
N ASP A 309 -11.02 -24.19 2.73
CA ASP A 309 -10.88 -25.25 1.74
C ASP A 309 -12.25 -25.71 1.26
N ALA A 310 -12.36 -26.05 -0.02
CA ALA A 310 -13.63 -26.51 -0.56
C ALA A 310 -13.41 -27.41 -1.78
N SER A 311 -14.22 -28.45 -1.90
CA SER A 311 -14.29 -29.29 -3.10
C SER A 311 -15.05 -28.57 -4.22
N ILE A 312 -14.41 -27.58 -4.83
CA ILE A 312 -14.99 -26.71 -5.88
C ILE A 312 -14.87 -27.26 -7.30
N GLY A 313 -14.50 -28.54 -7.47
CA GLY A 313 -14.25 -29.17 -8.77
C GLY A 313 -12.85 -28.88 -9.35
N TRP A 314 -12.02 -28.13 -8.62
CA TRP A 314 -10.65 -27.80 -9.00
C TRP A 314 -9.67 -28.25 -7.91
N LEU A 315 -8.49 -28.65 -8.33
CA LEU A 315 -7.35 -29.05 -7.50
C LEU A 315 -6.30 -27.95 -7.40
N SER A 316 -6.61 -26.75 -7.86
CA SER A 316 -5.78 -25.55 -7.68
C SER A 316 -6.61 -24.38 -7.17
N GLY A 317 -6.03 -23.58 -6.28
CA GLY A 317 -6.64 -22.36 -5.75
C GLY A 317 -5.68 -21.61 -4.83
N ARG A 318 -6.23 -20.90 -3.86
CA ARG A 318 -5.42 -20.26 -2.82
C ARG A 318 -4.98 -21.30 -1.79
N VAL A 319 -3.88 -21.02 -1.09
CA VAL A 319 -3.50 -21.84 0.07
C VAL A 319 -4.61 -21.73 1.14
N PRO A 320 -5.25 -22.84 1.55
CA PRO A 320 -6.27 -22.80 2.59
C PRO A 320 -5.64 -22.57 3.97
N ASP A 321 -6.39 -21.95 4.88
CA ASP A 321 -6.08 -22.01 6.31
C ASP A 321 -7.16 -22.79 7.06
N ARG A 322 -8.45 -22.60 6.78
CA ARG A 322 -9.49 -23.49 7.32
C ARG A 322 -9.53 -24.74 6.42
N VAL A 323 -9.48 -25.93 7.02
CA VAL A 323 -9.37 -27.22 6.30
C VAL A 323 -10.46 -28.22 6.70
N ASN A 324 -11.67 -27.74 7.05
CA ASN A 324 -12.75 -28.61 7.53
C ASN A 324 -13.26 -29.59 6.49
N ASP A 325 -13.32 -29.20 5.22
CA ASP A 325 -13.87 -30.06 4.18
C ASP A 325 -12.93 -31.23 3.90
N SER A 326 -11.62 -30.97 3.89
CA SER A 326 -10.60 -32.01 3.83
C SER A 326 -10.62 -32.90 5.06
N ASN A 327 -10.73 -32.32 6.27
CA ASN A 327 -10.76 -33.08 7.51
C ASN A 327 -11.94 -34.05 7.59
N ALA A 328 -13.09 -33.69 7.02
CA ALA A 328 -14.26 -34.58 6.94
C ALA A 328 -13.97 -35.86 6.12
N LEU A 329 -13.01 -35.81 5.19
CA LEU A 329 -12.63 -36.91 4.30
C LEU A 329 -11.37 -37.65 4.77
N THR A 330 -10.43 -36.93 5.39
CA THR A 330 -9.15 -37.48 5.84
C THR A 330 -9.18 -37.97 7.28
N GLY A 331 -10.09 -37.46 8.10
CA GLY A 331 -10.12 -37.66 9.55
C GLY A 331 -9.02 -36.89 10.29
N ASN A 332 -8.31 -35.97 9.62
CA ASN A 332 -7.31 -35.12 10.24
C ASN A 332 -7.95 -34.16 11.26
N THR A 333 -7.23 -33.83 12.33
CA THR A 333 -7.71 -33.00 13.44
C THR A 333 -7.20 -31.56 13.41
N LEU A 334 -6.31 -31.22 12.46
CA LEU A 334 -5.82 -29.85 12.25
C LEU A 334 -6.96 -28.94 11.79
N ALA A 335 -7.48 -28.08 12.66
CA ALA A 335 -8.56 -27.15 12.29
C ALA A 335 -8.06 -26.01 11.38
N ARG A 336 -6.84 -25.53 11.60
CA ARG A 336 -6.22 -24.45 10.82
C ARG A 336 -4.83 -24.82 10.33
N LEU A 337 -4.63 -24.86 9.01
CA LEU A 337 -3.41 -25.35 8.38
C LEU A 337 -2.18 -24.50 8.71
N LEU A 338 -2.32 -23.17 8.66
CA LEU A 338 -1.24 -22.20 8.84
C LEU A 338 -1.34 -21.54 10.22
N THR A 339 -2.55 -21.22 10.69
CA THR A 339 -2.72 -20.66 12.05
C THR A 339 -2.34 -21.65 13.15
N ASN A 340 -2.56 -22.96 12.97
CA ASN A 340 -2.08 -23.98 13.92
C ASN A 340 -0.75 -24.62 13.51
N CYS A 341 -0.09 -24.13 12.46
CA CYS A 341 1.29 -24.51 12.19
C CYS A 341 2.19 -23.95 13.30
N ASP A 342 3.24 -24.67 13.67
CA ASP A 342 4.09 -24.32 14.81
C ASP A 342 5.54 -24.67 14.55
N ALA A 343 6.43 -24.03 15.32
CA ALA A 343 7.87 -24.19 15.22
C ALA A 343 8.39 -25.57 15.65
N ALA A 344 7.59 -26.40 16.34
CA ALA A 344 8.00 -27.75 16.70
C ALA A 344 7.94 -28.68 15.48
N ALA A 345 6.96 -28.48 14.60
CA ALA A 345 6.83 -29.24 13.36
C ALA A 345 7.54 -28.59 12.16
N VAL A 346 7.52 -27.26 12.08
CA VAL A 346 8.13 -26.48 10.99
C VAL A 346 8.96 -25.37 11.64
N PRO A 347 10.27 -25.58 11.90
CA PRO A 347 11.11 -24.64 12.66
C PRO A 347 11.09 -23.19 12.17
N GLU A 348 10.87 -22.99 10.87
CA GLU A 348 10.78 -21.67 10.25
C GLU A 348 9.46 -20.93 10.54
N TRP A 349 8.42 -21.64 10.99
CA TRP A 349 7.08 -21.10 11.26
C TRP A 349 7.01 -20.41 12.62
N THR A 350 7.63 -19.23 12.68
CA THR A 350 7.65 -18.34 13.85
C THR A 350 6.42 -17.43 13.90
N PRO A 351 6.12 -16.75 15.03
CA PRO A 351 5.07 -15.73 15.09
C PRO A 351 5.26 -14.60 14.05
N ALA A 352 6.51 -14.24 13.74
CA ALA A 352 6.82 -13.27 12.68
C ALA A 352 6.50 -13.82 11.29
N MET A 353 6.72 -15.12 11.05
CA MET A 353 6.33 -15.80 9.80
C MET A 353 4.81 -15.85 9.66
N LEU A 354 4.08 -16.15 10.74
CA LEU A 354 2.62 -16.12 10.75
C LEU A 354 2.08 -14.71 10.43
N ALA A 355 2.68 -13.66 11.02
CA ALA A 355 2.33 -12.28 10.69
C ALA A 355 2.64 -11.95 9.22
N LEU A 356 3.81 -12.36 8.73
CA LEU A 356 4.18 -12.18 7.33
C LEU A 356 3.19 -12.88 6.38
N TRP A 357 2.80 -14.12 6.69
CA TRP A 357 1.76 -14.82 5.94
C TRP A 357 0.46 -14.03 5.86
N ARG A 358 -0.04 -13.47 6.99
CA ARG A 358 -1.30 -12.69 6.99
C ARG A 358 -1.27 -11.50 6.03
N HIS A 359 -0.10 -10.88 5.87
CA HIS A 359 0.09 -9.75 4.95
C HIS A 359 0.27 -10.17 3.48
N TRP A 360 0.67 -11.42 3.21
CA TRP A 360 1.03 -11.88 1.86
C TRP A 360 0.24 -13.10 1.36
N LYS A 361 -0.74 -13.58 2.13
CA LYS A 361 -1.52 -14.79 1.83
C LYS A 361 -2.25 -14.76 0.50
N ASP A 362 -2.57 -13.58 -0.02
CA ASP A 362 -3.24 -13.45 -1.32
C ASP A 362 -2.29 -13.60 -2.52
N HIS A 363 -0.98 -13.66 -2.27
CA HIS A 363 0.05 -14.02 -3.25
C HIS A 363 0.37 -15.53 -3.27
N LEU A 364 -0.19 -16.31 -2.35
CA LEU A 364 0.10 -17.73 -2.21
C LEU A 364 -0.99 -18.60 -2.86
N PHE A 365 -0.57 -19.39 -3.83
CA PHE A 365 -1.38 -20.33 -4.58
C PHE A 365 -0.94 -21.76 -4.28
N TYR A 366 -1.88 -22.68 -4.39
CA TYR A 366 -1.70 -24.07 -4.05
C TYR A 366 -2.36 -24.96 -5.08
N VAL A 367 -1.66 -26.02 -5.44
CA VAL A 367 -2.13 -27.06 -6.35
C VAL A 367 -1.88 -28.41 -5.70
N VAL A 368 -2.89 -29.26 -5.67
CA VAL A 368 -2.79 -30.63 -5.17
C VAL A 368 -2.90 -31.62 -6.32
N ALA A 369 -2.08 -32.66 -6.28
CA ALA A 369 -2.12 -33.73 -7.26
C ALA A 369 -3.41 -34.55 -7.15
N GLY A 370 -3.89 -35.06 -8.28
CA GLY A 370 -5.10 -35.89 -8.32
C GLY A 370 -5.00 -37.14 -7.43
N SER A 371 -3.81 -37.74 -7.31
CA SER A 371 -3.55 -38.88 -6.41
C SER A 371 -3.52 -38.54 -4.92
N PHE A 372 -3.39 -37.26 -4.56
CA PHE A 372 -3.18 -36.81 -3.17
C PHE A 372 -4.32 -35.94 -2.64
N ARG A 373 -5.40 -35.75 -3.41
CA ARG A 373 -6.58 -35.00 -2.97
C ARG A 373 -7.32 -35.69 -1.79
N PRO A 374 -8.09 -34.96 -0.97
CA PRO A 374 -8.72 -35.49 0.25
C PRO A 374 -9.64 -36.70 0.08
N ASP A 375 -10.38 -36.80 -1.03
CA ASP A 375 -11.31 -37.90 -1.32
C ASP A 375 -10.67 -39.06 -2.11
N ALA A 376 -9.37 -39.00 -2.38
CA ALA A 376 -8.64 -40.12 -2.95
C ALA A 376 -8.59 -41.29 -1.95
N LEU A 377 -8.27 -42.49 -2.44
CA LEU A 377 -7.88 -43.56 -1.52
C LEU A 377 -6.58 -43.15 -0.81
N PRO A 378 -6.32 -43.63 0.41
CA PRO A 378 -5.02 -43.46 1.05
C PRO A 378 -3.92 -44.01 0.13
N HIS A 379 -3.14 -43.11 -0.46
CA HIS A 379 -2.10 -43.43 -1.43
C HIS A 379 -0.75 -42.97 -0.91
N SER A 380 0.26 -43.82 -1.11
CA SER A 380 1.66 -43.54 -0.86
C SER A 380 2.47 -43.34 -2.15
N SER A 381 1.82 -43.44 -3.32
CA SER A 381 2.47 -43.39 -4.62
C SER A 381 1.70 -42.53 -5.62
N CYS A 382 2.43 -42.01 -6.60
CA CYS A 382 1.94 -41.08 -7.58
C CYS A 382 1.35 -41.79 -8.81
N GLY A 383 0.07 -41.56 -9.11
CA GLY A 383 -0.58 -41.97 -10.36
C GLY A 383 -0.94 -40.78 -11.25
N SER A 384 -1.65 -39.79 -10.69
CA SER A 384 -1.95 -38.49 -11.29
C SER A 384 -1.28 -37.41 -10.45
N CYS A 385 -0.20 -36.83 -10.96
CA CYS A 385 0.63 -35.85 -10.24
C CYS A 385 1.14 -34.72 -11.10
N LEU A 386 1.56 -33.68 -10.40
CA LEU A 386 2.03 -32.44 -10.97
C LEU A 386 3.48 -32.59 -11.45
N GLY A 387 3.76 -31.96 -12.59
CA GLY A 387 5.10 -31.76 -13.11
C GLY A 387 5.56 -30.31 -12.93
N VAL A 388 6.88 -30.09 -12.96
CA VAL A 388 7.47 -28.77 -13.18
C VAL A 388 8.52 -28.89 -14.27
N ASN A 389 8.41 -28.05 -15.31
CA ASN A 389 9.35 -28.04 -16.46
C ASN A 389 9.51 -29.42 -17.13
N GLY A 390 8.44 -30.22 -17.16
CA GLY A 390 8.41 -31.55 -17.78
C GLY A 390 9.01 -32.66 -16.92
N ALA A 391 9.34 -32.38 -15.66
CA ALA A 391 9.94 -33.32 -14.73
C ALA A 391 9.16 -33.39 -13.41
N GLY A 392 9.39 -34.47 -12.66
CA GLY A 392 8.85 -34.65 -11.32
C GLY A 392 7.52 -35.39 -11.25
N SER A 393 7.16 -35.73 -10.02
CA SER A 393 5.92 -36.42 -9.65
C SER A 393 5.53 -35.89 -8.28
N HIS A 394 5.03 -34.65 -8.29
CA HIS A 394 4.80 -33.87 -7.08
C HIS A 394 3.37 -34.10 -6.58
N ALA A 395 3.24 -34.31 -5.27
CA ALA A 395 1.97 -34.42 -4.56
C ALA A 395 1.25 -33.08 -4.47
N ALA A 396 2.00 -31.98 -4.44
CA ALA A 396 1.47 -30.63 -4.45
C ALA A 396 2.54 -29.60 -4.86
N LEU A 397 2.08 -28.43 -5.26
CA LEU A 397 2.89 -27.24 -5.51
C LEU A 397 2.36 -26.07 -4.69
N VAL A 398 3.27 -25.26 -4.17
CA VAL A 398 2.98 -23.94 -3.62
C VAL A 398 3.66 -22.90 -4.50
N ILE A 399 2.89 -21.94 -4.98
CA ILE A 399 3.36 -20.89 -5.87
C ILE A 399 3.17 -19.55 -5.17
N PHE A 400 4.23 -18.77 -5.08
CA PHE A 400 4.16 -17.38 -4.66
C PHE A 400 4.24 -16.48 -5.89
N ALA A 401 3.20 -15.70 -6.13
CA ALA A 401 3.15 -14.72 -7.19
C ALA A 401 3.93 -13.47 -6.80
N GLY A 402 4.91 -13.08 -7.63
CA GLY A 402 5.76 -11.92 -7.36
C GLY A 402 5.05 -10.58 -7.57
N GLN A 403 5.85 -9.55 -7.86
CA GLN A 403 5.37 -8.21 -8.20
C GLN A 403 4.45 -8.26 -9.43
N ARG A 404 3.56 -7.26 -9.57
CA ARG A 404 2.81 -7.14 -10.81
C ARG A 404 3.76 -6.94 -11.99
N LEU A 405 3.54 -7.70 -13.05
CA LEU A 405 4.24 -7.50 -14.31
C LEU A 405 3.39 -6.70 -15.29
N ALA A 406 3.99 -5.67 -15.87
CA ALA A 406 3.31 -4.77 -16.82
C ALA A 406 2.96 -5.48 -18.15
N ALA A 407 3.83 -6.39 -18.61
CA ALA A 407 3.64 -7.11 -19.87
C ALA A 407 2.35 -7.95 -19.94
N PRO A 408 1.99 -8.75 -18.90
CA PRO A 408 0.70 -9.44 -18.85
C PRO A 408 -0.49 -8.54 -18.46
N GLY A 409 -0.28 -7.25 -18.16
CA GLY A 409 -1.36 -6.33 -17.80
C GLY A 409 -2.05 -6.66 -16.48
N GLN A 410 -1.32 -7.21 -15.51
CA GLN A 410 -1.87 -7.67 -14.23
C GLN A 410 -2.49 -6.53 -13.40
N VAL A 411 -3.70 -6.75 -12.88
CA VAL A 411 -4.42 -5.85 -11.99
C VAL A 411 -4.87 -6.62 -10.73
N ARG A 412 -4.69 -6.05 -9.53
CA ARG A 412 -4.91 -6.76 -8.26
C ARG A 412 -5.75 -5.94 -7.27
N ASP A 413 -6.81 -5.36 -7.80
CA ASP A 413 -7.83 -4.59 -7.11
C ASP A 413 -8.84 -5.49 -6.40
N GLN A 414 -9.39 -5.02 -5.27
CA GLN A 414 -10.27 -5.81 -4.42
C GLN A 414 -11.45 -5.03 -3.84
N PRO A 415 -12.56 -5.72 -3.53
CA PRO A 415 -13.63 -5.19 -2.69
C PRO A 415 -13.14 -4.79 -1.28
N PRO A 416 -13.89 -3.94 -0.56
CA PRO A 416 -15.19 -3.38 -0.94
C PRO A 416 -15.11 -2.16 -1.87
N MET A 417 -13.92 -1.58 -2.04
CA MET A 417 -13.75 -0.31 -2.76
C MET A 417 -13.84 -0.45 -4.28
N ASP A 418 -13.39 -1.60 -4.79
CA ASP A 418 -13.16 -1.82 -6.22
C ASP A 418 -13.68 -3.18 -6.67
N ALA A 419 -13.72 -3.38 -7.99
CA ALA A 419 -14.04 -4.68 -8.58
C ALA A 419 -13.03 -5.75 -8.14
N ASP A 420 -13.51 -6.97 -7.92
CA ASP A 420 -12.65 -8.11 -7.59
C ASP A 420 -11.89 -8.61 -8.82
N THR A 421 -10.67 -8.12 -8.98
CA THR A 421 -9.73 -8.64 -9.98
C THR A 421 -8.78 -9.67 -9.38
N ARG A 422 -8.72 -9.78 -8.05
CA ARG A 422 -7.86 -10.76 -7.36
C ARG A 422 -8.35 -12.20 -7.56
N ALA A 423 -9.63 -12.40 -7.84
CA ALA A 423 -10.21 -13.70 -8.18
C ALA A 423 -9.64 -14.34 -9.46
N LEU A 424 -8.95 -13.58 -10.32
CA LEU A 424 -8.44 -14.06 -11.60
C LEU A 424 -6.97 -14.48 -11.45
N ALA A 425 -6.66 -15.76 -11.67
CA ALA A 425 -5.29 -16.29 -11.53
C ALA A 425 -4.28 -15.60 -12.46
N GLY A 426 -4.70 -15.21 -13.68
CA GLY A 426 -3.85 -14.48 -14.63
C GLY A 426 -3.43 -13.08 -14.17
N ASN A 427 -4.06 -12.53 -13.12
CA ASN A 427 -3.62 -11.29 -12.49
C ASN A 427 -2.45 -11.48 -11.51
N TYR A 428 -2.07 -12.72 -11.22
CA TYR A 428 -1.00 -13.06 -10.29
C TYR A 428 0.08 -13.92 -10.92
N LEU A 429 -0.32 -15.01 -11.57
CA LEU A 429 0.58 -16.05 -12.08
C LEU A 429 0.99 -15.75 -13.52
N GLU A 430 2.10 -16.34 -13.97
CA GLU A 430 2.58 -16.21 -15.34
C GLU A 430 2.84 -17.55 -16.04
N GLY A 431 2.98 -17.49 -17.37
CA GLY A 431 3.33 -18.66 -18.19
C GLY A 431 2.38 -19.84 -17.93
N ARG A 432 2.96 -21.04 -17.76
CA ARG A 432 2.15 -22.24 -17.50
C ARG A 432 1.48 -22.25 -16.13
N ASN A 433 1.98 -21.47 -15.18
CA ASN A 433 1.35 -21.36 -13.86
C ASN A 433 -0.01 -20.69 -13.98
N ALA A 434 -0.16 -19.71 -14.88
CA ALA A 434 -1.45 -19.10 -15.21
C ALA A 434 -2.32 -19.97 -16.12
N THR A 435 -1.76 -20.50 -17.22
CA THR A 435 -2.59 -21.21 -18.23
C THR A 435 -3.13 -22.55 -17.75
N ASN A 436 -2.48 -23.17 -16.77
CA ASN A 436 -2.96 -24.41 -16.15
C ASN A 436 -3.86 -24.16 -14.93
N PHE A 437 -4.21 -22.90 -14.65
CA PHE A 437 -5.03 -22.52 -13.51
C PHE A 437 -6.45 -22.09 -13.98
N PRO A 438 -7.54 -22.73 -13.51
CA PRO A 438 -7.55 -23.83 -12.54
C PRO A 438 -7.19 -25.20 -13.14
N ASP A 439 -6.58 -26.06 -12.32
CA ASP A 439 -6.29 -27.46 -12.64
C ASP A 439 -7.43 -28.36 -12.12
N GLY A 440 -8.20 -28.95 -13.03
CA GLY A 440 -9.29 -29.88 -12.68
C GLY A 440 -8.86 -31.34 -12.48
N THR A 441 -7.67 -31.71 -12.96
CA THR A 441 -7.22 -33.12 -12.99
C THR A 441 -6.07 -33.39 -12.02
N GLY A 442 -5.32 -32.36 -11.63
CA GLY A 442 -4.21 -32.44 -10.68
C GLY A 442 -3.01 -33.17 -11.28
N ASP A 443 -2.83 -33.03 -12.59
CA ASP A 443 -1.78 -33.69 -13.39
C ASP A 443 -1.04 -32.74 -14.34
N LYS A 444 -1.21 -31.42 -14.18
CA LYS A 444 -0.61 -30.44 -15.08
C LYS A 444 0.87 -30.22 -14.81
N ASP A 445 1.56 -29.71 -15.83
CA ASP A 445 2.98 -29.38 -15.78
C ASP A 445 3.17 -27.86 -15.64
N TYR A 446 3.62 -27.44 -14.47
CA TYR A 446 3.85 -26.06 -14.08
C TYR A 446 5.24 -25.57 -14.52
N GLN A 447 5.51 -24.30 -14.31
CA GLN A 447 6.73 -23.65 -14.78
C GLN A 447 7.49 -23.02 -13.62
N SER A 448 8.79 -23.30 -13.57
CA SER A 448 9.76 -22.52 -12.80
C SER A 448 10.77 -21.92 -13.76
N ALA A 449 11.05 -20.63 -13.60
CA ALA A 449 12.00 -19.92 -14.45
C ALA A 449 12.66 -18.78 -13.69
N VAL A 450 13.76 -18.26 -14.25
CA VAL A 450 14.43 -17.07 -13.71
C VAL A 450 13.49 -15.88 -13.81
N SER A 451 13.43 -15.10 -12.73
CA SER A 451 12.63 -13.86 -12.68
C SER A 451 13.06 -12.87 -13.76
N GLY A 452 12.09 -12.25 -14.43
CA GLY A 452 12.29 -11.29 -15.49
C GLY A 452 11.00 -10.53 -15.83
N ALA A 453 10.98 -9.87 -16.98
CA ALA A 453 9.88 -8.98 -17.37
C ALA A 453 8.51 -9.68 -17.54
N ASN A 454 8.50 -11.00 -17.74
CA ASN A 454 7.31 -11.79 -18.07
C ASN A 454 7.05 -12.96 -17.12
N PHE A 455 7.89 -13.15 -16.10
CA PHE A 455 7.77 -14.26 -15.16
C PHE A 455 8.46 -13.89 -13.86
N ASN A 456 7.81 -14.02 -12.72
CA ASN A 456 8.44 -13.85 -11.41
C ASN A 456 7.86 -14.75 -10.31
N ASP A 457 7.04 -15.73 -10.67
CA ASP A 457 6.55 -16.75 -9.75
C ASP A 457 7.69 -17.55 -9.09
N LEU A 458 7.54 -17.80 -7.79
CA LEU A 458 8.42 -18.68 -7.00
C LEU A 458 7.68 -19.97 -6.63
N LEU A 459 8.33 -21.12 -6.82
CA LEU A 459 7.69 -22.43 -6.62
C LEU A 459 8.40 -23.27 -5.55
N TYR A 460 7.60 -23.93 -4.73
CA TYR A 460 8.05 -25.04 -3.88
C TYR A 460 7.24 -26.28 -4.19
N CYS A 461 7.94 -27.40 -4.30
CA CYS A 461 7.41 -28.69 -4.67
C CYS A 461 7.31 -29.58 -3.43
N ILE A 462 6.17 -30.24 -3.28
CA ILE A 462 5.94 -31.29 -2.29
C ILE A 462 6.00 -32.61 -3.04
N ASP A 463 6.99 -33.46 -2.78
CA ASP A 463 7.12 -34.77 -3.42
C ASP A 463 6.11 -35.79 -2.88
N ALA A 464 6.04 -36.97 -3.51
CA ALA A 464 5.13 -38.05 -3.10
C ALA A 464 5.38 -38.59 -1.67
N ASN A 465 6.55 -38.32 -1.09
CA ASN A 465 6.91 -38.63 0.31
C ASN A 465 6.71 -37.43 1.25
N LEU A 466 6.08 -36.36 0.78
CA LEU A 466 5.85 -35.11 1.50
C LEU A 466 7.17 -34.44 1.93
N GLY A 467 8.25 -34.65 1.16
CA GLY A 467 9.46 -33.85 1.17
C GLY A 467 9.24 -32.52 0.45
N VAL A 468 9.86 -31.45 0.94
CA VAL A 468 9.69 -30.08 0.40
C VAL A 468 11.02 -29.55 -0.11
N ALA A 469 11.03 -29.08 -1.36
CA ALA A 469 12.18 -28.43 -1.98
C ALA A 469 11.72 -27.30 -2.90
N ALA A 470 12.61 -26.35 -3.18
CA ALA A 470 12.37 -25.39 -4.25
C ALA A 470 12.33 -26.11 -5.59
N CYS A 471 11.42 -25.67 -6.46
CA CYS A 471 11.45 -25.95 -7.89
C CYS A 471 11.74 -24.63 -8.62
#